data_AF-A0A7M2RKM5-F1
#
_entry.id   AF-A0A7M2RKM5-F1
#
_cell.length_a   1.000
_cell.length_b   1.000
_cell.length_c   1.000
_cell.angle_alpha   90.00
_cell.angle_beta   90.00
_cell.angle_gamma   90.00
#
_symmetry.space_group_name_H-M   'P 1'
#
loop_
_entity.id
_entity.type
_entity.pdbx_description
1 polymer ?
#
loop_
_entity_poly.entity_id
_entity_poly.type
_entity_poly.pdbx_seq_one_letter_code
_entity_poly.pdbx_strand_id
1 'polypeptide(L)' 'MPKEMLQELIGKDCIITIFNDFGSIQGKLITVEENWIKVEEKKKVRIINGDMIKDISVLK' A
#
# COMPACT_ATOMS: atom_id res chain seq x y z
N MET A 1 -3.17 10.09 -5.35
CA MET A 1 -3.96 8.85 -5.19
C MET A 1 -5.42 9.14 -4.81
N PRO A 2 -6.40 8.29 -5.18
CA PRO A 2 -7.80 8.46 -4.79
C PRO A 2 -8.02 8.11 -3.31
N LYS A 3 -8.10 9.14 -2.45
CA LYS A 3 -8.11 8.99 -0.98
C LYS A 3 -9.31 8.20 -0.46
N GLU A 4 -10.52 8.49 -0.94
CA GLU A 4 -11.75 7.84 -0.47
C GLU A 4 -11.75 6.34 -0.76
N MET A 5 -11.31 5.92 -1.96
CA MET A 5 -11.21 4.51 -2.33
C MET A 5 -10.19 3.76 -1.47
N LEU A 6 -9.07 4.41 -1.11
CA LEU A 6 -8.03 3.80 -0.29
C LEU A 6 -8.42 3.68 1.18
N GLN A 7 -9.31 4.55 1.68
CA GLN A 7 -9.80 4.44 3.05
C GLN A 7 -10.52 3.11 3.29
N GLU A 8 -11.23 2.58 2.30
CA GLU A 8 -11.87 1.26 2.36
C GLU A 8 -10.89 0.09 2.44
N LEU A 9 -9.61 0.33 2.13
CA LEU A 9 -8.55 -0.68 2.16
C LEU A 9 -7.76 -0.67 3.47
N ILE A 10 -7.92 0.35 4.31
CA ILE A 10 -7.22 0.44 5.59
C ILE A 10 -7.60 -0.76 6.48
N GLY A 11 -6.59 -1.38 7.09
CA GLY A 11 -6.70 -2.59 7.91
C GLY A 11 -6.68 -3.90 7.13
N LYS A 12 -6.83 -3.86 5.80
CA LYS A 12 -6.80 -5.05 4.94
C LYS A 12 -5.36 -5.44 4.60
N ASP A 13 -5.16 -6.75 4.43
CA ASP A 13 -3.93 -7.30 3.88
C ASP A 13 -3.95 -7.13 2.35
N CYS A 14 -2.93 -6.45 1.83
CA CYS A 14 -2.86 -6.01 0.44
C CYS A 14 -1.54 -6.44 -0.22
N ILE A 15 -1.56 -6.54 -1.53
CA ILE A 15 -0.38 -6.56 -2.39
C ILE A 15 -0.27 -5.17 -3.03
N ILE A 16 0.82 -4.47 -2.74
CA ILE A 16 1.17 -3.17 -3.35
C ILE A 16 2.22 -3.43 -4.42
N THR A 17 1.87 -3.19 -5.68
CA THR A 17 2.80 -3.35 -6.80
C THR A 17 3.45 -2.01 -7.12
N ILE A 18 4.79 -1.98 -7.17
CA ILE A 18 5.57 -0.76 -7.42
C ILE A 18 5.94 -0.67 -8.91
N PHE A 19 6.05 0.55 -9.45
CA PHE A 19 6.62 0.82 -10.77
C PHE A 19 8.12 0.50 -10.81
N ASN A 20 8.56 -0.15 -11.90
CA ASN A 20 9.90 -0.72 -12.13
C ASN A 20 10.22 -1.95 -11.25
N ASP A 21 11.32 -2.66 -11.55
CA ASP A 21 11.71 -4.01 -11.07
C ASP A 21 11.81 -4.22 -9.54
N PHE A 22 11.30 -3.30 -8.73
CA PHE A 22 11.25 -3.34 -7.28
C PHE A 22 10.21 -4.34 -6.71
N GLY A 23 9.40 -4.97 -7.56
CA GLY A 23 8.50 -6.06 -7.18
C GLY A 23 7.23 -5.60 -6.47
N SER A 24 6.72 -6.45 -5.57
CA SER A 24 5.51 -6.18 -4.80
C SER A 24 5.77 -6.29 -3.30
N ILE A 25 5.02 -5.50 -2.53
CA ILE A 25 5.01 -5.53 -1.07
C ILE A 25 3.70 -6.16 -0.63
N GLN A 26 3.78 -7.24 0.13
CA GLN A 26 2.62 -7.89 0.73
C GLN A 26 2.53 -7.51 2.21
N GLY A 27 1.47 -6.82 2.60
CA GLY A 27 1.31 -6.38 3.99
C GLY A 27 -0.01 -5.67 4.26
N LYS A 28 -0.23 -5.32 5.52
CA LYS A 28 -1.45 -4.64 5.97
C LYS A 28 -1.37 -3.14 5.70
N LEU A 29 -2.35 -2.58 5.01
CA LEU A 29 -2.44 -1.12 4.82
C LEU A 29 -2.85 -0.47 6.14
N ILE A 30 -1.98 0.35 6.73
CA ILE A 30 -2.21 0.94 8.06
C ILE A 30 -2.87 2.31 7.96
N THR A 31 -2.39 3.16 7.07
CA THR A 31 -2.96 4.50 6.83
C THR A 31 -2.54 5.02 5.46
N VAL A 32 -3.28 6.03 4.99
CA VAL A 32 -2.98 6.79 3.77
C VAL A 32 -3.03 8.27 4.11
N GLU A 33 -1.92 8.96 3.85
CA GLU A 33 -1.77 10.39 4.10
C GLU A 33 -1.25 11.06 2.83
N GLU A 34 -2.04 11.97 2.27
CA GLU A 34 -1.75 12.65 1.00
C GLU A 34 -1.41 11.67 -0.12
N ASN A 35 -0.13 11.60 -0.52
CA ASN A 35 0.39 10.68 -1.52
C ASN A 35 1.29 9.60 -0.93
N TRP A 36 1.18 9.30 0.35
CA TRP A 36 1.99 8.29 1.03
C TRP A 36 1.09 7.23 1.64
N ILE A 37 1.55 5.98 1.61
CA ILE A 37 0.90 4.89 2.31
C ILE A 37 1.84 4.29 3.35
N LYS A 38 1.28 3.91 4.50
CA LYS A 38 1.98 3.17 5.55
C LYS A 38 1.52 1.72 5.52
N VAL A 39 2.46 0.79 5.44
CA VAL A 39 2.18 -0.65 5.32
C VAL A 39 2.97 -1.40 6.39
N GLU A 40 2.33 -2.33 7.08
CA GLU A 40 3.00 -3.29 7.94
C GLU A 40 3.31 -4.57 7.16
N GLU A 41 4.60 -4.89 7.02
CA GLU A 41 5.10 -6.09 6.35
C GLU A 41 6.05 -6.82 7.30
N LYS A 42 5.78 -8.09 7.62
CA LYS A 42 6.67 -8.95 8.42
C LYS A 42 7.18 -8.29 9.70
N LYS A 43 6.29 -7.62 10.45
CA LYS A 43 6.58 -6.85 11.68
C LYS A 43 7.47 -5.61 11.48
N LYS A 44 7.66 -5.16 10.25
CA LYS A 44 8.30 -3.89 9.90
C LYS A 44 7.26 -2.95 9.35
N VAL A 45 7.47 -1.67 9.58
CA VAL A 45 6.68 -0.60 8.98
C VAL A 45 7.43 -0.06 7.78
N ARG A 46 6.74 0.08 6.65
CA ARG A 46 7.22 0.77 5.47
C ARG A 46 6.32 1.96 5.16
N ILE A 47 6.94 3.01 4.63
CA ILE A 47 6.26 4.18 4.09
C ILE A 47 6.61 4.23 2.60
N ILE A 48 5.59 4.26 1.74
CA ILE A 48 5.75 4.12 0.29
C ILE A 48 5.14 5.35 -0.38
N ASN A 49 5.89 5.95 -1.31
CA ASN A 49 5.40 7.05 -2.14
C ASN A 49 4.36 6.50 -3.14
N GLY A 50 3.20 7.12 -3.17
CA GLY A 50 2.07 6.80 -4.05
C GLY A 50 2.38 6.96 -5.53
N ASP A 51 3.29 7.86 -5.91
CA ASP A 51 3.74 8.01 -7.29
C ASP A 51 4.46 6.76 -7.82
N MET A 52 5.00 5.96 -6.90
CA MET A 52 5.69 4.71 -7.23
C MET A 52 4.72 3.53 -7.32
N ILE A 53 3.44 3.68 -7.01
CA ILE A 53 2.51 2.54 -6.91
C ILE A 53 1.73 2.39 -8.21
N LYS A 54 1.83 1.20 -8.80
CA LYS A 54 1.10 0.79 -10.00
C LYS A 54 -0.29 0.25 -9.68
N ASP A 55 -0.38 -0.59 -8.65
CA ASP A 55 -1.62 -1.29 -8.26
C ASP A 55 -1.63 -1.58 -6.75
N ILE A 56 -2.83 -1.59 -6.17
CA ILE A 56 -3.09 -2.09 -4.82
C ILE A 56 -4.25 -3.08 -4.88
N SER A 57 -3.98 -4.34 -4.57
CA SER A 57 -4.99 -5.41 -4.54
C SER A 57 -5.14 -5.99 -3.13
N VAL A 58 -6.37 -6.36 -2.78
CA VAL A 58 -6.68 -6.98 -1.48
C VAL A 58 -6.50 -8.49 -1.57
N LEU A 59 -5.81 -9.07 -0.60
CA LEU A 59 -5.74 -10.52 -0.42
C LEU A 59 -7.05 -11.04 0.19
N LYS A 60 -7.65 -12.02 -0.48
CA LYS A 60 -8.83 -12.74 0.01
C LYS A 60 -8.41 -13.96 0.83
#